data_AF-A0A7V9EHV1-F1
#
_entry.id   AF-A0A7V9EHV1-F1
#
_cell.length_a   1.000
_cell.length_b   1.000
_cell.length_c   1.000
_cell.angle_alpha   90.00
_cell.angle_beta   90.00
_cell.angle_gamma   90.00
#
_symmetry.space_group_name_H-M   'P 1'
#
loop_
_entity.id
_entity.type
_entity.pdbx_description
1 polymer ?
#
loop_
_entity_poly.entity_id
_entity_poly.type
_entity_poly.pdbx_seq_one_letter_code
_entity_poly.pdbx_strand_id
1 'polypeptide(L)'
;MDELLDLDDAERLAQKVVPADAWSYITGGAGDERTLRWNREAFSRFRLRPRVLIDVSAISTETTVLGTPVSMPVLVAPMAFQAIAHEDH
;
A
#
# COMPACT_ATOMS: atom_id res chain seq x y z
N MET A 1 16.77 -0.98 -11.97
CA MET A 1 16.00 -1.26 -10.75
C MET A 1 16.15 -0.14 -9.71
N ASP A 2 17.05 0.84 -9.92
CA ASP A 2 17.28 2.01 -9.05
C ASP A 2 16.17 3.09 -9.06
N GLU A 3 14.95 2.78 -9.51
CA GLU A 3 13.88 3.77 -9.76
C GLU A 3 12.60 3.52 -8.92
N LEU A 4 12.63 2.57 -7.99
CA LEU A 4 11.52 2.24 -7.09
C LEU A 4 11.96 2.45 -5.63
N LEU A 5 11.69 3.64 -5.09
CA LEU A 5 12.04 4.01 -3.71
C LEU A 5 10.83 3.98 -2.78
N ASP A 6 9.65 4.32 -3.31
CA ASP A 6 8.39 4.31 -2.58
C ASP A 6 7.23 3.72 -3.40
N LEU A 7 6.04 3.68 -2.78
CA LEU A 7 4.84 3.16 -3.42
C LEU A 7 4.31 4.10 -4.52
N ASP A 8 4.60 5.40 -4.46
CA ASP A 8 4.15 6.36 -5.47
C ASP A 8 5.02 6.24 -6.74
N ASP A 9 6.29 5.84 -6.62
CA ASP A 9 7.12 5.41 -7.76
C ASP A 9 6.51 4.18 -8.44
N ALA A 10 6.10 3.18 -7.66
CA ALA A 10 5.47 1.97 -8.18
C ALA A 10 4.17 2.28 -8.92
N GLU A 11 3.32 3.14 -8.36
CA GLU A 11 2.09 3.62 -9.00
C GLU A 11 2.40 4.33 -10.33
N ARG A 12 3.39 5.24 -10.35
CA ARG A 12 3.81 5.96 -11.57
C ARG A 12 4.40 5.06 -12.65
N LEU A 13 5.17 4.03 -12.28
CA LEU A 13 5.72 3.09 -13.24
C LEU A 13 4.64 2.13 -13.77
N ALA A 14 3.73 1.68 -12.91
CA ALA A 14 2.60 0.86 -13.30
C ALA A 14 1.69 1.58 -14.32
N GLN A 15 1.43 2.88 -14.12
CA GLN A 15 0.64 3.68 -15.07
C GLN A 15 1.22 3.68 -16.49
N LYS A 16 2.53 3.50 -16.66
CA LYS A 16 3.19 3.50 -17.98
C LYS A 16 3.03 2.18 -18.72
N VAL A 17 2.72 1.08 -18.03
CA VAL A 17 2.74 -0.28 -18.60
C VAL A 17 1.39 -0.98 -18.53
N VAL A 18 0.52 -0.60 -17.60
CA VAL A 18 -0.84 -1.16 -17.47
C VAL A 18 -1.75 -0.52 -18.52
N PRO A 19 -2.56 -1.30 -19.27
CA PRO A 19 -3.54 -0.75 -20.21
C PRO A 19 -4.50 0.25 -19.56
N ALA A 20 -4.88 1.31 -20.27
CA ALA A 20 -5.65 2.43 -19.70
C ALA A 20 -6.98 2.03 -19.04
N ASP A 21 -7.70 1.06 -19.63
CA ASP A 21 -8.96 0.55 -19.07
C ASP A 21 -8.73 -0.20 -17.76
N ALA A 22 -7.69 -1.03 -17.70
CA ALA A 22 -7.27 -1.75 -16.51
C ALA A 22 -6.78 -0.78 -15.43
N TRP A 23 -5.98 0.22 -15.80
CA TRP A 23 -5.51 1.28 -14.90
C TRP A 23 -6.69 2.01 -14.25
N SER A 24 -7.67 2.43 -15.05
CA SER A 24 -8.86 3.13 -14.57
C SER A 24 -9.68 2.29 -13.59
N TYR A 25 -9.76 0.97 -13.80
CA TYR A 25 -10.40 0.06 -12.86
C TYR A 25 -9.62 -0.07 -11.54
N ILE A 26 -8.30 -0.17 -11.61
CA ILE A 26 -7.43 -0.38 -10.44
C ILE A 26 -7.38 0.87 -9.56
N THR A 27 -7.26 2.06 -10.14
CA THR A 27 -7.06 3.30 -9.38
C THR A 27 -8.35 4.06 -9.06
N GLY A 28 -9.45 3.74 -9.75
CA GLY A 28 -10.72 4.47 -9.65
C GLY A 28 -11.41 4.32 -8.29
N GLY A 29 -11.96 5.43 -7.80
CA GLY A 29 -12.84 5.48 -6.63
C GLY A 29 -14.31 5.65 -7.00
N ALA A 30 -15.18 5.65 -5.98
CA ALA A 30 -16.60 5.91 -6.18
C ALA A 30 -16.88 7.42 -6.40
N GLY A 31 -17.70 7.74 -7.40
CA GLY A 31 -18.20 9.09 -7.62
C GLY A 31 -17.09 10.11 -7.91
N ASP A 32 -17.00 11.14 -7.08
CA ASP A 32 -15.98 12.19 -7.15
C ASP A 32 -14.69 11.86 -6.36
N GLU A 33 -14.54 10.59 -5.96
CA GLU A 33 -13.34 10.02 -5.34
C GLU A 33 -12.90 10.72 -4.05
N ARG A 34 -13.81 11.44 -3.39
CA ARG A 34 -13.50 12.17 -2.15
C ARG A 34 -13.01 11.23 -1.06
N THR A 35 -13.69 10.11 -0.84
CA THR A 35 -13.31 9.14 0.19
C THR A 35 -11.95 8.50 -0.10
N LEU A 36 -11.63 8.23 -1.38
CA LEU A 36 -10.33 7.70 -1.78
C LEU A 36 -9.21 8.64 -1.34
N ARG A 37 -9.34 9.94 -1.63
CA ARG A 37 -8.37 10.96 -1.20
C ARG A 37 -8.35 11.14 0.31
N TRP A 38 -9.52 11.17 0.96
CA TRP A 38 -9.62 11.34 2.41
C TRP A 38 -8.95 10.22 3.20
N ASN A 39 -8.98 8.97 2.70
CA ASN A 39 -8.31 7.85 3.35
C ASN A 39 -6.80 8.09 3.47
N ARG A 40 -6.16 8.63 2.42
CA ARG A 40 -4.73 9.02 2.45
C ARG A 40 -4.49 10.22 3.38
N GLU A 41 -5.28 11.29 3.22
CA GLU A 41 -5.14 12.52 4.02
C GLU A 41 -5.38 12.30 5.52
N ALA A 42 -6.19 11.31 5.89
CA ALA A 42 -6.49 11.00 7.30
C ALA A 42 -5.23 10.66 8.09
N PHE A 43 -4.26 9.96 7.49
CA PHE A 43 -2.99 9.62 8.16
C PHE A 43 -2.17 10.86 8.51
N SER A 44 -2.20 11.89 7.65
CA SER A 44 -1.52 13.16 7.89
C SER A 44 -2.09 13.98 9.05
N ARG A 45 -3.20 13.55 9.66
CA ARG A 45 -3.78 14.16 10.87
C ARG A 45 -3.11 13.66 12.15
N PHE A 46 -2.46 12.50 12.09
CA PHE A 46 -1.74 11.92 13.22
C PHE A 46 -0.28 12.40 13.23
N ARG A 47 0.29 12.53 14.43
CA ARG A 47 1.71 12.83 14.64
C ARG A 47 2.33 11.74 15.48
N LEU A 48 3.50 11.28 15.09
CA LEU A 48 4.29 10.36 15.90
C LEU A 48 4.95 11.14 17.03
N ARG A 49 4.90 10.58 18.25
CA ARG A 49 5.65 11.06 19.40
C ARG A 49 6.78 10.06 19.69
N PRO A 50 7.94 10.18 19.02
CA PRO A 50 9.03 9.22 19.20
C PRO A 50 9.56 9.27 20.64
N ARG A 51 9.94 8.11 21.17
CA ARG A 51 10.63 7.98 22.45
C ARG A 51 12.13 7.91 22.17
N VAL A 52 12.89 8.83 22.77
CA VAL A 52 14.34 8.92 22.59
C VAL A 52 15.07 8.09 23.65
N LEU A 53 16.34 7.79 23.39
CA LEU A 53 17.21 6.99 24.28
C LEU A 53 16.66 5.58 24.57
N ILE A 54 15.89 5.03 23.62
CA ILE A 54 15.46 3.63 23.64
C ILE A 54 16.41 2.85 22.76
N ASP A 55 16.99 1.77 23.29
CA ASP A 55 17.76 0.84 22.48
C ASP A 55 16.81 0.11 21.51
N VAL A 56 17.08 0.32 20.22
CA VAL A 56 16.34 -0.26 19.10
C VAL A 56 17.28 -1.07 18.20
N SER A 57 18.40 -1.56 18.75
CA SER A 57 19.39 -2.40 18.05
C SER A 57 18.81 -3.73 17.56
N ALA A 58 17.74 -4.21 18.20
CA ALA A 58 16.95 -5.36 17.76
C ALA A 58 15.46 -4.99 17.73
N ILE A 59 14.86 -5.03 16.54
CA ILE A 59 13.44 -4.73 16.31
C ILE A 59 12.83 -5.91 15.56
N SER A 60 11.62 -6.32 15.94
CA SER A 60 10.80 -7.25 15.17
C SER A 60 9.48 -6.58 14.78
N THR A 61 9.04 -6.85 13.56
CA THR A 61 7.70 -6.48 13.06
C THR A 61 6.71 -7.64 13.13
N GLU A 62 7.15 -8.81 13.59
CA GLU A 62 6.32 -10.01 13.66
C GLU A 62 5.10 -9.80 14.56
N THR A 63 3.96 -10.36 14.16
CA THR A 63 2.71 -10.29 14.93
C THR A 63 1.80 -11.46 14.59
N THR A 64 0.58 -11.45 15.14
CA THR A 64 -0.44 -12.47 14.90
C THR A 64 -1.73 -11.80 14.43
N VAL A 65 -2.31 -12.27 13.33
CA VAL A 65 -3.61 -11.81 12.83
C VAL A 65 -4.58 -12.98 12.87
N LEU A 66 -5.68 -12.84 13.61
CA LEU A 66 -6.72 -13.87 13.74
C LEU A 66 -6.19 -15.26 14.17
N GLY A 67 -5.13 -15.29 14.97
CA GLY A 67 -4.46 -16.53 15.43
C GLY A 67 -3.35 -17.05 14.51
N THR A 68 -3.14 -16.44 13.34
CA THR A 68 -2.08 -16.81 12.40
C THR A 68 -0.85 -15.91 12.57
N PRO A 69 0.36 -16.47 12.80
CA PRO A 69 1.60 -15.70 12.83
C PRO A 69 1.92 -15.09 11.45
N VAL A 70 2.37 -13.84 11.44
CA VAL A 70 2.79 -13.10 10.24
C VAL A 70 4.10 -12.36 10.52
N SER A 71 4.94 -12.19 9.49
CA SER A 71 6.26 -11.55 9.63
C SER A 71 6.20 -10.02 9.82
N MET A 72 5.08 -9.40 9.44
CA MET A 72 4.86 -7.95 9.53
C MET A 72 3.37 -7.63 9.68
N PRO A 73 2.99 -6.46 10.23
CA PRO A 73 1.59 -6.07 10.42
C PRO A 73 0.97 -5.48 9.15
N VAL A 74 1.29 -6.05 7.98
CA VAL A 74 0.84 -5.61 6.66
C VAL A 74 0.40 -6.83 5.86
N LEU A 75 -0.81 -6.79 5.32
CA LEU A 75 -1.42 -7.87 4.54
C LEU A 75 -1.89 -7.35 3.19
N VAL A 76 -1.95 -8.25 2.20
CA VAL A 76 -2.56 -7.96 0.91
C VAL A 76 -4.09 -8.05 1.06
N ALA A 77 -4.78 -6.95 0.80
CA ALA A 77 -6.24 -6.93 0.76
C ALA A 77 -6.75 -7.76 -0.43
N PRO A 78 -7.93 -8.41 -0.32
CA PRO A 78 -8.52 -9.10 -1.45
C PRO A 78 -8.86 -8.10 -2.56
N MET A 79 -8.39 -8.37 -3.77
CA MET A 79 -8.63 -7.56 -4.97
C MET A 79 -9.11 -8.48 -6.08
N ALA A 80 -10.16 -8.08 -6.80
CA ALA A 80 -10.67 -8.84 -7.94
C ALA A 80 -9.84 -8.56 -9.20
N PHE A 81 -9.88 -9.51 -10.16
CA PHE A 81 -9.33 -9.34 -11.51
C PHE A 81 -7.83 -9.01 -11.59
N GLN A 82 -6.97 -9.61 -10.76
CA GLN A 82 -5.53 -9.33 -10.76
C GLN A 82 -4.83 -9.57 -12.12
N ALA A 83 -5.36 -10.48 -12.94
CA ALA A 83 -4.89 -10.75 -14.30
C ALA A 83 -4.91 -9.52 -15.24
N ILE A 84 -5.73 -8.49 -14.94
CA ILE A 84 -5.75 -7.25 -15.74
C ILE A 84 -4.51 -6.38 -15.50
N ALA A 85 -3.79 -6.62 -14.41
CA ALA A 85 -2.54 -5.93 -14.08
C ALA A 85 -1.31 -6.72 -14.57
N HIS A 86 -1.35 -8.06 -14.48
CA HIS A 86 -0.28 -8.94 -14.94
C HIS A 86 -0.81 -10.36 -15.17
N GLU A 87 -0.43 -11.02 -16.26
CA GLU A 87 -1.00 -12.30 -16.72
C GLU A 87 -0.72 -13.49 -15.78
N ASP A 88 0.34 -13.42 -14.97
CA ASP A 88 0.74 -14.49 -14.03
C ASP A 88 -0.19 -14.64 -12.80
N HIS A 89 -1.24 -13.82 -12.68
CA HIS A 89 -2.19 -13.81 -11.56
C HIS A 89 -3.53 -14.49 -11.85
#